data_AF-A0A4S5BDS2-F1
#
_entry.id   AF-A0A4S5BDS2-F1
#
_cell.length_a   1.000
_cell.length_b   1.000
_cell.length_c   1.000
_cell.angle_alpha   90.00
_cell.angle_beta   90.00
_cell.angle_gamma   90.00
#
_symmetry.space_group_name_H-M   'P 1'
#
loop_
_entity.id
_entity.type
_entity.pdbx_description
1 polymer ?
#
loop_
_entity_poly.entity_id
_entity_poly.type
_entity_poly.pdbx_seq_one_letter_code
_entity_poly.pdbx_strand_id
1 'polypeptide(L)'
;MADVMRELERLRPVYETGVLRLLLRQNAMLYVSLLRSTFDPLTGELPRETVEERFAQSLNALADAGEYAPREDQTFAEAAHQILADLTREGEGDYAWLANSHDAATHRFLYRLTARAHRAIEALSRLEDESRALSGAQANSIIMEIEHARMQLTADPGERIKLLNREIKERKHEIKRIQQGKQHATLSEAQVEDVIAVIHNTLRGVPIDLRELVLDERDNGDALRRRMQTGDISVDENLTRYHDEYRRSFSESDSGRRFEDAFQVIITDEGRQQIDEALRAIAKTPYLAGESGVLFGQIRDELARIYDGIEAVRRQMRVSDEAISRLVRQQTDTRYRTMLTRLNRLYARLNADAKTHMGDASRPYDTATADALFAPLPMRPAKSMTRATAPGLSDLAAEAPQATPVADLRDMVNSGGPRLLRMVSLIRRNPVTVDRSDDRSNATLVDIAASFNRLPESERRESEIVGFLGGLGAVSGSAIADEPSTDGVGIDSDIATEPAPAQRGDTATWHCVSIDGEPRNWITRPVLADMDELNIIVEEG
;
A
#
# COMPACT_ATOMS: atom_id res chain seq x y z
N MET A 1 28.26 23.63 28.97
CA MET A 1 27.98 23.90 27.54
C MET A 1 27.15 22.77 26.91
N ALA A 2 27.60 21.50 26.95
CA ALA A 2 26.81 20.37 26.44
C ALA A 2 25.46 20.17 27.16
N ASP A 3 25.41 20.30 28.49
CA ASP A 3 24.15 20.18 29.24
C ASP A 3 23.18 21.33 28.97
N VAL A 4 23.69 22.55 28.80
CA VAL A 4 22.86 23.72 28.45
C VAL A 4 22.32 23.58 27.03
N MET A 5 23.14 23.12 26.08
CA MET A 5 22.65 22.84 24.74
C MET A 5 21.61 21.73 24.75
N ARG A 6 21.83 20.64 25.50
CA ARG A 6 20.87 19.54 25.66
C ARG A 6 19.54 19.99 26.26
N GLU A 7 19.58 20.83 27.29
CA GLU A 7 18.37 21.43 27.85
C GLU A 7 17.72 22.44 26.89
N LEU A 8 18.52 23.20 26.14
CA LEU A 8 17.99 24.04 25.06
C LEU A 8 17.31 23.18 23.97
N GLU A 9 17.85 22.01 23.61
CA GLU A 9 17.20 21.09 22.65
C GLU A 9 15.92 20.49 23.22
N ARG A 10 15.86 20.21 24.52
CA ARG A 10 14.65 19.71 25.19
C ARG A 10 13.55 20.76 25.28
N LEU A 11 13.92 22.01 25.58
CA LEU A 11 12.96 23.10 25.75
C LEU A 11 12.54 23.70 24.40
N ARG A 12 13.39 23.64 23.39
CA ARG A 12 13.13 24.21 22.06
C ARG A 12 11.80 23.74 21.46
N PRO A 13 11.40 22.44 21.47
CA PRO A 13 10.07 22.01 21.05
C PRO A 13 8.92 22.70 21.80
N VAL A 14 9.05 22.92 23.11
CA VAL A 14 7.99 23.56 23.94
C VAL A 14 7.85 25.05 23.60
N TYR A 15 8.95 25.72 23.27
CA TYR A 15 8.95 27.12 22.86
C TYR A 15 8.61 27.33 21.37
N GLU A 16 9.00 26.40 20.50
CA GLU A 16 8.70 26.38 19.06
C GLU A 16 7.28 25.91 18.75
N THR A 17 6.65 25.13 19.64
CA THR A 17 5.23 24.77 19.50
C THR A 17 4.28 25.95 19.76
N GLY A 18 4.79 27.08 20.28
CA GLY A 18 4.03 28.32 20.46
C GLY A 18 2.97 28.28 21.56
N VAL A 19 2.88 27.18 22.32
CA VAL A 19 1.88 26.97 23.39
C VAL A 19 2.01 28.04 24.47
N LEU A 20 3.23 28.28 24.98
CA LEU A 20 3.48 29.33 25.96
C LEU A 20 3.20 30.73 25.40
N ARG A 21 3.46 30.96 24.12
CA ARG A 21 3.17 32.25 23.47
C ARG A 21 1.66 32.51 23.35
N LEU A 22 0.86 31.47 23.10
CA LEU A 22 -0.61 31.58 23.14
C LEU A 22 -1.10 31.94 24.55
N LEU A 23 -0.57 31.28 25.58
CA LEU A 23 -0.93 31.53 26.98
C LEU A 23 -0.48 32.90 27.50
N LEU A 24 0.57 33.47 26.92
CA LEU A 24 1.08 34.81 27.25
C LEU A 24 0.31 35.95 26.54
N ARG A 25 -0.65 35.65 25.66
CA ARG A 25 -1.46 36.69 25.01
C ARG A 25 -2.31 37.46 26.02
N GLN A 26 -2.55 38.74 25.71
CA GLN A 26 -3.55 39.53 26.44
C GLN A 26 -4.89 38.81 26.41
N ASN A 27 -5.57 38.77 27.57
CA ASN A 27 -6.86 38.11 27.75
C ASN A 27 -6.86 36.57 27.57
N ALA A 28 -5.71 35.89 27.61
CA ALA A 28 -5.66 34.43 27.48
C ALA A 28 -6.58 33.67 28.46
N MET A 29 -6.73 34.16 29.69
CA MET A 29 -7.65 33.59 30.69
C MET A 29 -9.12 33.67 30.24
N LEU A 30 -9.53 34.81 29.68
CA LEU A 30 -10.86 35.01 29.11
C LEU A 30 -11.06 34.12 27.87
N TYR A 31 -10.04 34.02 27.01
CA TYR A 31 -10.09 33.18 25.81
C TYR A 31 -10.23 31.69 26.15
N VAL A 32 -9.42 31.18 27.08
CA VAL A 32 -9.48 29.78 27.49
C VAL A 32 -10.82 29.44 28.14
N SER A 33 -11.36 30.32 28.99
CA SER A 33 -12.67 30.10 29.62
C SER A 33 -13.81 30.07 28.59
N LEU A 34 -13.83 31.02 27.65
CA LEU A 34 -14.81 31.02 26.56
C LEU A 34 -14.70 29.79 25.66
N LEU A 35 -13.48 29.37 25.33
CA LEU A 35 -13.25 28.18 24.50
C LEU A 35 -13.71 26.89 25.21
N ARG A 36 -13.38 26.75 26.51
CA ARG A 36 -13.83 25.60 27.32
C ARG A 36 -15.35 25.54 27.47
N SER A 37 -16.02 26.68 27.63
CA SER A 37 -17.49 26.69 27.77
C SER A 37 -18.21 26.41 26.45
N THR A 38 -17.57 26.76 25.33
CA THR A 38 -18.23 26.75 24.01
C THR A 38 -18.03 25.43 23.28
N PHE A 39 -16.83 24.86 23.35
CA PHE A 39 -16.49 23.58 22.74
C PHE A 39 -16.55 22.47 23.80
N ASP A 40 -17.72 21.83 23.90
CA ASP A 40 -17.93 20.63 24.69
C ASP A 40 -18.49 19.51 23.79
N PRO A 41 -17.68 18.49 23.42
CA PRO A 41 -16.26 18.31 23.73
C PRO A 41 -15.38 19.35 23.01
N LEU A 42 -14.18 19.63 23.56
CA LEU A 42 -13.20 20.57 22.99
C LEU A 42 -12.84 20.26 21.53
N THR A 43 -13.09 19.03 21.08
CA THR A 43 -12.76 18.52 19.74
C THR A 43 -13.83 18.83 18.67
N GLY A 44 -14.95 19.45 19.06
CA GLY A 44 -16.07 19.76 18.19
C GLY A 44 -15.80 20.85 17.15
N GLU A 45 -16.54 20.82 16.04
CA GLU A 45 -16.57 21.86 15.00
C GLU A 45 -17.91 22.57 15.07
N LEU A 46 -17.89 23.91 15.11
CA LEU A 46 -19.11 24.71 15.27
C LEU A 46 -19.22 25.77 14.17
N PRO A 47 -20.43 26.00 13.62
CA PRO A 47 -20.67 27.12 12.71
C PRO A 47 -20.38 28.46 13.38
N ARG A 48 -19.96 29.44 12.56
CA ARG A 48 -19.66 30.81 13.02
C ARG A 48 -20.75 31.38 13.93
N GLU A 49 -21.99 31.26 13.50
CA GLU A 49 -23.13 31.89 14.17
C GLU A 49 -23.33 31.29 15.56
N THR A 50 -23.16 29.98 15.69
CA THR A 50 -23.28 29.26 16.96
C THR A 50 -22.14 29.62 17.92
N VAL A 51 -20.92 29.82 17.41
CA VAL A 51 -19.80 30.25 18.25
C VAL A 51 -19.99 31.68 18.74
N GLU A 52 -20.36 32.60 17.85
CA GLU A 52 -20.62 34.01 18.22
C GLU A 52 -21.77 34.12 19.23
N GLU A 53 -22.85 33.35 19.06
CA GLU A 53 -23.99 33.32 19.99
C GLU A 53 -23.58 32.80 21.38
N ARG A 54 -22.86 31.67 21.44
CA ARG A 54 -22.39 31.09 22.70
C ARG A 54 -21.40 32.01 23.41
N PHE A 55 -20.49 32.65 22.66
CA PHE A 55 -19.58 33.64 23.24
C PHE A 55 -20.34 34.83 23.81
N ALA A 56 -21.32 35.38 23.09
CA ALA A 56 -22.12 36.49 23.60
C ALA A 56 -22.88 36.11 24.88
N GLN A 57 -23.44 34.90 24.95
CA GLN A 57 -24.08 34.37 26.17
C GLN A 57 -23.11 34.23 27.34
N SER A 58 -21.92 33.66 27.10
CA SER A 58 -20.88 33.54 28.14
C SER A 58 -20.35 34.90 28.60
N LEU A 59 -20.16 35.86 27.70
CA LEU A 59 -19.74 37.23 28.04
C LEU A 59 -20.80 37.95 28.87
N ASN A 60 -22.08 37.75 28.58
CA ASN A 60 -23.17 38.29 29.38
C ASN A 60 -23.16 37.70 30.80
N ALA A 61 -22.97 36.38 30.94
CA ALA A 61 -22.86 35.73 32.24
C ALA A 61 -21.62 36.22 33.04
N LEU A 62 -20.50 36.46 32.37
CA LEU A 62 -19.30 37.03 32.99
C LEU A 62 -19.50 38.49 33.39
N ALA A 63 -20.28 39.26 32.64
CA ALA A 63 -20.65 40.63 32.99
C ALA A 63 -21.58 40.68 34.20
N ASP A 64 -22.56 39.77 34.29
CA ASP A 64 -23.44 39.61 35.46
C ASP A 64 -22.63 39.26 36.73
N ALA A 65 -21.52 38.54 36.58
CA ALA A 65 -20.59 38.21 37.66
C ALA A 65 -19.58 39.33 37.98
N GLY A 66 -19.53 40.40 37.19
CA GLY A 66 -18.58 41.51 37.35
C GLY A 66 -17.16 41.22 36.85
N GLU A 67 -16.93 40.08 36.19
CA GLU A 67 -15.64 39.61 35.68
C GLU A 67 -15.34 40.11 34.25
N TYR A 68 -16.34 40.66 33.56
CA TYR A 68 -16.20 41.23 32.22
C TYR A 68 -16.97 42.55 32.09
N ALA A 69 -16.31 43.57 31.52
CA ALA A 69 -16.95 44.84 31.17
C ALA A 69 -16.76 45.11 29.66
N PRO A 70 -17.87 45.19 28.88
CA PRO A 70 -17.76 45.62 27.49
C PRO A 70 -17.29 47.07 27.42
N ARG A 71 -16.74 47.47 26.26
CA ARG A 71 -16.39 48.89 26.01
C ARG A 71 -17.66 49.75 26.04
N GLU A 72 -17.51 51.03 26.36
CA GLU A 72 -18.61 51.96 26.73
C GLU A 72 -19.78 52.02 25.73
N ASP A 73 -19.61 51.63 24.46
CA ASP A 73 -20.64 51.59 23.41
C ASP A 73 -20.77 50.23 22.70
N GLN A 74 -20.24 49.14 23.25
CA GLN A 74 -20.16 47.83 22.58
C GLN A 74 -21.20 46.84 23.09
N THR A 75 -21.95 46.23 22.17
CA THR A 75 -22.84 45.11 22.52
C THR A 75 -22.06 43.81 22.76
N PHE A 76 -22.61 42.88 23.56
CA PHE A 76 -21.98 41.57 23.76
C PHE A 76 -21.80 40.76 22.46
N ALA A 77 -22.69 40.94 21.48
CA ALA A 77 -22.56 40.31 20.17
C ALA A 77 -21.38 40.88 19.37
N GLU A 78 -21.18 42.20 19.39
CA GLU A 78 -20.02 42.84 18.76
C GLU A 78 -18.71 42.49 19.47
N ALA A 79 -18.74 42.38 20.80
CA ALA A 79 -17.61 41.90 21.58
C ALA A 79 -17.26 40.45 21.24
N ALA A 80 -18.26 39.56 21.16
CA ALA A 80 -18.09 38.17 20.77
C ALA A 80 -17.51 38.04 19.35
N HIS A 81 -18.01 38.84 18.40
CA HIS A 81 -17.49 38.88 17.04
C HIS A 81 -16.02 39.33 17.00
N GLN A 82 -15.67 40.37 17.75
CA GLN A 82 -14.29 40.87 17.84
C GLN A 82 -13.34 39.82 18.48
N ILE A 83 -13.77 39.18 19.56
CA ILE A 83 -13.00 38.11 20.21
C ILE A 83 -12.81 36.93 19.26
N LEU A 84 -13.84 36.52 18.51
CA LEU A 84 -13.71 35.47 17.50
C LEU A 84 -12.68 35.84 16.44
N ALA A 85 -12.72 37.07 15.93
CA ALA A 85 -11.74 37.57 14.98
C ALA A 85 -10.32 37.54 15.56
N ASP A 86 -10.15 37.94 16.83
CA ASP A 86 -8.86 37.95 17.52
C ASP A 86 -8.32 36.51 17.76
N LEU A 87 -9.19 35.55 18.07
CA LEU A 87 -8.83 34.14 18.23
C LEU A 87 -8.39 33.47 16.93
N THR A 88 -8.94 33.94 15.80
CA THR A 88 -8.61 33.44 14.45
C THR A 88 -7.42 34.14 13.83
N ARG A 89 -7.00 35.28 14.40
CA ARG A 89 -5.84 36.02 13.91
C ARG A 89 -4.55 35.30 14.31
N GLU A 90 -3.75 34.96 13.30
CA GLU A 90 -2.35 34.61 13.47
C GLU A 90 -1.61 35.86 13.97
N GLY A 91 -1.34 35.92 15.27
CA GLY A 91 -0.59 37.01 15.90
C GLY A 91 0.91 36.93 15.62
N GLU A 92 1.70 37.87 16.18
CA GLU A 92 3.18 37.87 16.05
C GLU A 92 3.78 36.49 16.36
N GLY A 93 4.14 35.76 15.29
CA GLY A 93 4.75 34.44 15.36
C GLY A 93 3.98 33.25 14.77
N ASP A 94 2.92 33.41 13.97
CA ASP A 94 2.26 32.33 13.20
C ASP A 94 1.43 31.30 14.02
N TYR A 95 0.74 31.77 15.07
CA TYR A 95 -0.11 30.91 15.92
C TYR A 95 -1.51 31.51 16.08
N ALA A 96 -2.58 30.69 15.97
CA ALA A 96 -3.97 31.08 16.23
C ALA A 96 -4.63 30.10 17.20
N TRP A 97 -5.64 30.57 17.94
CA TRP A 97 -6.43 29.74 18.86
C TRP A 97 -7.46 28.91 18.08
N LEU A 98 -8.05 29.49 17.05
CA LEU A 98 -9.06 28.87 16.21
C LEU A 98 -8.62 28.82 14.76
N ALA A 99 -8.92 27.70 14.10
CA ALA A 99 -8.86 27.56 12.65
C ALA A 99 -10.27 27.59 12.08
N ASN A 100 -10.44 28.21 10.91
CA ASN A 100 -11.67 28.18 10.14
C ASN A 100 -11.52 27.28 8.92
N SER A 101 -12.52 26.44 8.68
CA SER A 101 -12.64 25.66 7.44
C SER A 101 -13.96 26.01 6.77
N HIS A 102 -13.93 26.18 5.45
CA HIS A 102 -15.14 26.43 4.67
C HIS A 102 -15.74 25.09 4.26
N ASP A 103 -16.93 24.77 4.77
CA ASP A 103 -17.67 23.60 4.32
C ASP A 103 -18.40 23.93 3.02
N ALA A 104 -17.98 23.29 1.93
CA ALA A 104 -18.57 23.47 0.61
C ALA A 104 -20.01 22.92 0.50
N ALA A 105 -20.40 21.97 1.36
CA ALA A 105 -21.75 21.40 1.33
C ALA A 105 -22.78 22.33 1.96
N THR A 106 -22.43 22.99 3.06
CA THR A 106 -23.34 23.87 3.80
C THR A 106 -23.10 25.37 3.56
N HIS A 107 -22.05 25.73 2.82
CA HIS A 107 -21.61 27.12 2.59
C HIS A 107 -21.37 27.91 3.89
N ARG A 108 -20.99 27.22 4.96
CA ARG A 108 -20.73 27.81 6.27
C ARG A 108 -19.26 27.69 6.65
N PHE A 109 -18.79 28.68 7.40
CA PHE A 109 -17.49 28.60 8.05
C PHE A 109 -17.64 27.83 9.35
N LEU A 110 -16.93 26.71 9.45
CA LEU A 110 -16.80 25.91 10.65
C LEU A 110 -15.53 26.32 11.38
N TYR A 111 -15.68 26.65 12.65
CA TYR A 111 -14.58 26.99 13.55
C TYR A 111 -14.23 25.78 14.40
N ARG A 112 -12.93 25.58 14.58
CA ARG A 112 -12.36 24.51 15.39
C ARG A 112 -11.15 25.02 16.17
N LEU A 113 -10.89 24.42 17.32
CA LEU A 113 -9.65 24.64 18.06
C LEU A 113 -8.44 24.14 17.26
N THR A 114 -7.36 24.91 17.28
CA THR A 114 -6.07 24.44 16.71
C THR A 114 -5.45 23.40 17.64
N ALA A 115 -4.62 22.49 17.12
CA ALA A 115 -3.89 21.52 17.94
C ALA A 115 -3.08 22.20 19.06
N ARG A 116 -2.54 23.39 18.77
CA ARG A 116 -1.77 24.19 19.71
C ARG A 116 -2.66 24.81 20.80
N ALA A 117 -3.86 25.26 20.46
CA ALA A 117 -4.86 25.70 21.43
C ALA A 117 -5.27 24.55 22.37
N HIS A 118 -5.48 23.35 21.83
CA HIS A 118 -5.73 22.16 22.63
C HIS A 118 -4.60 21.91 23.65
N ARG A 119 -3.34 21.87 23.19
CA ARG A 119 -2.18 21.70 24.07
C ARG A 119 -2.05 22.80 25.13
N ALA A 120 -2.38 24.05 24.78
CA ALA A 120 -2.37 25.16 25.74
C ALA A 120 -3.43 24.99 26.83
N ILE A 121 -4.64 24.61 26.45
CA ILE A 121 -5.74 24.36 27.39
C ILE A 121 -5.41 23.17 28.30
N GLU A 122 -4.78 22.12 27.76
CA GLU A 122 -4.36 20.95 28.52
C GLU A 122 -3.19 21.27 29.47
N ALA A 123 -2.19 22.04 29.02
CA ALA A 123 -1.08 22.45 29.88
C ALA A 123 -1.56 23.19 31.14
N LEU A 124 -2.60 24.04 31.00
CA LEU A 124 -3.25 24.67 32.15
C LEU A 124 -3.93 23.65 33.07
N SER A 125 -4.62 22.66 32.50
CA SER A 125 -5.20 21.57 33.30
C SER A 125 -4.14 20.77 34.05
N ARG A 126 -2.98 20.50 33.43
CA ARG A 126 -1.88 19.78 34.10
C ARG A 126 -1.32 20.57 35.28
N LEU A 127 -1.21 21.90 35.15
CA LEU A 127 -0.79 22.78 36.26
C LEU A 127 -1.82 22.84 37.40
N GLU A 128 -3.12 22.73 37.07
CA GLU A 128 -4.20 22.61 38.05
C GLU A 128 -4.08 21.28 38.82
N ASP A 129 -3.76 20.19 38.12
CA ASP A 129 -3.64 18.84 38.69
C ASP A 129 -2.30 18.60 39.45
N GLU A 130 -1.18 19.19 39.02
CA GLU A 130 0.15 19.08 39.67
C GLU A 130 0.18 19.61 41.10
N SER A 131 -0.85 20.36 41.50
CA SER A 131 -1.07 20.74 42.90
C SER A 131 -1.36 19.54 43.82
N ARG A 132 -1.63 18.34 43.26
CA ARG A 132 -1.79 17.07 43.98
C ARG A 132 -0.45 16.33 44.08
N ALA A 133 0.08 16.24 45.29
CA ALA A 133 1.38 15.65 45.61
C ALA A 133 1.53 14.17 45.19
N LEU A 134 2.80 13.75 45.04
CA LEU A 134 3.20 12.38 44.66
C LEU A 134 2.55 11.33 45.58
N SER A 135 1.61 10.54 45.04
CA SER A 135 0.93 9.46 45.77
C SER A 135 1.79 8.19 45.84
N GLY A 136 1.56 7.34 46.85
CA GLY A 136 2.12 5.99 46.92
C GLY A 136 1.77 5.11 45.71
N ALA A 137 0.63 5.34 45.05
CA ALA A 137 0.29 4.63 43.81
C ALA A 137 1.19 5.06 42.63
N GLN A 138 1.51 6.35 42.53
CA GLN A 138 2.44 6.87 41.51
C GLN A 138 3.84 6.30 41.69
N ALA A 139 4.36 6.25 42.92
CA ALA A 139 5.66 5.65 43.20
C ALA A 139 5.73 4.17 42.78
N ASN A 140 4.68 3.40 43.07
CA ASN A 140 4.60 2.01 42.62
C ASN A 140 4.52 1.88 41.09
N SER A 141 3.76 2.75 40.42
CA SER A 141 3.68 2.77 38.95
C SER A 141 5.06 3.03 38.32
N ILE A 142 5.79 4.03 38.83
CA ILE A 142 7.14 4.37 38.36
C ILE A 142 8.09 3.18 38.55
N ILE A 143 8.06 2.52 39.71
CA ILE A 143 8.90 1.34 39.96
C ILE A 143 8.58 0.24 38.93
N MET A 144 7.30 -0.03 38.69
CA MET A 144 6.89 -1.03 37.72
C MET A 144 7.32 -0.68 36.30
N GLU A 145 7.17 0.57 35.87
CA GLU A 145 7.61 1.03 34.54
C GLU A 145 9.12 0.93 34.36
N ILE A 146 9.91 1.31 35.38
CA ILE A 146 11.38 1.19 35.36
C ILE A 146 11.79 -0.28 35.29
N GLU A 147 11.11 -1.16 36.03
CA GLU A 147 11.34 -2.60 36.00
C GLU A 147 11.03 -3.20 34.61
N HIS A 148 9.90 -2.83 34.00
CA HIS A 148 9.58 -3.21 32.63
C HIS A 148 10.58 -2.67 31.60
N ALA A 149 10.99 -1.40 31.73
CA ALA A 149 11.99 -0.80 30.87
C ALA A 149 13.35 -1.51 31.01
N ARG A 150 13.77 -1.83 32.23
CA ARG A 150 14.97 -2.65 32.49
C ARG A 150 14.87 -3.98 31.75
N MET A 151 13.75 -4.68 31.87
CA MET A 151 13.50 -5.95 31.19
C MET A 151 13.59 -5.87 29.66
N GLN A 152 13.15 -4.77 29.06
CA GLN A 152 13.15 -4.59 27.60
C GLN A 152 14.50 -4.09 27.06
N LEU A 153 15.20 -3.25 27.82
CA LEU A 153 16.46 -2.63 27.41
C LEU A 153 17.69 -3.50 27.71
N THR A 154 17.57 -4.55 28.52
CA THR A 154 18.64 -5.53 28.71
C THR A 154 18.89 -6.31 27.42
N ALA A 155 20.02 -6.01 26.76
CA ALA A 155 20.44 -6.66 25.53
C ALA A 155 20.93 -8.11 25.73
N ASP A 156 21.50 -8.44 26.90
CA ASP A 156 21.96 -9.80 27.20
C ASP A 156 20.80 -10.76 27.51
N PRO A 157 20.61 -11.83 26.72
CA PRO A 157 19.59 -12.84 27.00
C PRO A 157 19.75 -13.52 28.36
N GLY A 158 20.99 -13.71 28.83
CA GLY A 158 21.29 -14.39 30.09
C GLY A 158 20.79 -13.60 31.31
N GLU A 159 21.09 -12.30 31.36
CA GLU A 159 20.55 -11.39 32.36
C GLU A 159 19.02 -11.25 32.27
N ARG A 160 18.46 -11.13 31.07
CA ARG A 160 17.00 -11.06 30.89
C ARG A 160 16.29 -12.30 31.45
N ILE A 161 16.83 -13.50 31.23
CA ILE A 161 16.30 -14.74 31.80
C ILE A 161 16.41 -14.75 33.34
N LYS A 162 17.50 -14.23 33.92
CA LYS A 162 17.64 -14.14 35.40
C LYS A 162 16.60 -13.22 36.00
N LEU A 163 16.35 -12.07 35.38
CA LEU A 163 15.34 -11.12 35.83
C LEU A 163 13.92 -11.71 35.74
N LEU A 164 13.56 -12.36 34.63
CA LEU A 164 12.28 -13.08 34.49
C LEU A 164 12.12 -14.17 35.56
N ASN A 165 13.16 -14.95 35.84
CA ASN A 165 13.10 -15.99 36.86
C ASN A 165 12.89 -15.42 38.26
N ARG A 166 13.47 -14.25 38.55
CA ARG A 166 13.23 -13.54 39.80
C ARG A 166 11.77 -13.10 39.92
N GLU A 167 11.21 -12.52 38.86
CA GLU A 167 9.81 -12.10 38.82
C GLU A 167 8.85 -13.30 38.97
N ILE A 168 9.12 -14.42 38.29
CA ILE A 168 8.36 -15.68 38.45
C ILE A 168 8.40 -16.15 39.90
N LYS A 169 9.56 -16.06 40.57
CA LYS A 169 9.70 -16.47 41.97
C LYS A 169 8.91 -15.57 42.90
N GLU A 170 8.94 -14.26 42.67
CA GLU A 170 8.18 -13.26 43.44
C GLU A 170 6.67 -13.46 43.25
N ARG A 171 6.18 -13.58 42.00
CA ARG A 171 4.78 -13.89 41.70
C ARG A 171 4.32 -15.23 42.30
N LYS A 172 5.15 -16.28 42.25
CA LYS A 172 4.85 -17.57 42.91
C LYS A 172 4.76 -17.44 44.43
N HIS A 173 5.59 -16.61 45.04
CA HIS A 173 5.52 -16.35 46.47
C HIS A 173 4.24 -15.58 46.81
N GLU A 174 3.88 -14.60 46.01
CA GLU A 174 2.62 -13.85 46.15
C GLU A 174 1.39 -14.74 46.03
N ILE A 175 1.31 -15.60 45.00
CA ILE A 175 0.24 -16.59 44.85
C ILE A 175 0.12 -17.46 46.11
N LYS A 176 1.25 -17.93 46.66
CA LYS A 176 1.25 -18.72 47.91
C LYS A 176 0.72 -17.93 49.11
N ARG A 177 1.06 -16.65 49.23
CA ARG A 177 0.53 -15.79 50.32
C ARG A 177 -0.98 -15.62 50.22
N ILE A 178 -1.48 -15.38 49.00
CA ILE A 178 -2.91 -15.21 48.71
C ILE A 178 -3.66 -16.52 49.00
N GLN A 179 -3.14 -17.67 48.53
CA GLN A 179 -3.70 -18.99 48.80
C GLN A 179 -3.73 -19.34 50.29
N GLN A 180 -2.77 -18.85 51.08
CA GLN A 180 -2.72 -19.02 52.53
C GLN A 180 -3.72 -18.13 53.30
N GLY A 181 -4.57 -17.38 52.60
CA GLY A 181 -5.61 -16.55 53.23
C GLY A 181 -5.07 -15.32 53.98
N LYS A 182 -3.79 -14.97 53.79
CA LYS A 182 -3.26 -13.67 54.21
C LYS A 182 -3.82 -12.64 53.23
N GLN A 183 -5.05 -12.21 53.48
CA GLN A 183 -5.72 -11.21 52.66
C GLN A 183 -4.81 -9.99 52.51
N HIS A 184 -4.71 -9.51 51.27
CA HIS A 184 -4.20 -8.17 51.01
C HIS A 184 -4.93 -7.21 51.95
N ALA A 185 -4.18 -6.31 52.60
CA ALA A 185 -4.79 -5.19 53.29
C ALA A 185 -5.80 -4.58 52.32
N THR A 186 -7.07 -4.53 52.72
CA THR A 186 -8.13 -3.90 51.94
C THR A 186 -7.62 -2.52 51.54
N LEU A 187 -7.50 -2.26 50.25
CA LEU A 187 -7.08 -0.96 49.75
C LEU A 187 -8.01 0.08 50.37
N SER A 188 -7.45 1.15 50.94
CA SER A 188 -8.28 2.25 51.39
C SER A 188 -8.93 2.94 50.18
N GLU A 189 -10.06 3.60 50.39
CA GLU A 189 -10.75 4.35 49.32
C GLU A 189 -9.81 5.38 48.66
N ALA A 190 -8.99 6.07 49.46
CA ALA A 190 -7.96 6.99 48.96
C ALA A 190 -6.88 6.31 48.09
N GLN A 191 -6.48 5.08 48.42
CA GLN A 191 -5.51 4.33 47.61
C GLN A 191 -6.12 3.90 46.26
N VAL A 192 -7.42 3.62 46.23
CA VAL A 192 -8.14 3.29 45.01
C VAL A 192 -8.31 4.53 44.13
N GLU A 193 -8.68 5.66 44.73
CA GLU A 193 -8.75 6.95 44.06
C GLU A 193 -7.40 7.32 43.44
N ASP A 194 -6.30 7.15 44.18
CA ASP A 194 -4.95 7.40 43.70
C ASP A 194 -4.56 6.53 42.50
N VAL A 195 -4.89 5.23 42.52
CA VAL A 195 -4.62 4.31 41.39
C VAL A 195 -5.42 4.72 40.15
N ILE A 196 -6.69 5.08 40.34
CA ILE A 196 -7.56 5.56 39.26
C ILE A 196 -7.04 6.88 38.69
N ALA A 197 -6.61 7.81 39.55
CA ALA A 197 -6.02 9.08 39.13
C ALA A 197 -4.74 8.90 38.30
N VAL A 198 -3.89 7.92 38.64
CA VAL A 198 -2.71 7.58 37.82
C VAL A 198 -3.12 7.13 36.42
N ILE A 199 -4.08 6.21 36.31
CA ILE A 199 -4.56 5.70 35.02
C ILE A 199 -5.24 6.83 34.22
N HIS A 200 -6.03 7.66 34.88
CA HIS A 200 -6.67 8.81 34.22
C HIS A 200 -5.62 9.79 33.66
N ASN A 201 -4.57 10.10 34.43
CA ASN A 201 -3.51 11.01 34.01
C ASN A 201 -2.68 10.47 32.84
N THR A 202 -2.46 9.16 32.75
CA THR A 202 -1.74 8.57 31.61
C THR A 202 -2.58 8.57 30.33
N LEU A 203 -3.89 8.42 30.43
CA LEU A 203 -4.78 8.34 29.27
C LEU A 203 -5.21 9.70 28.71
N ARG A 204 -5.34 10.73 29.55
CA ARG A 204 -5.95 12.02 29.19
C ARG A 204 -5.30 12.74 27.98
N GLY A 205 -4.00 12.60 27.77
CA GLY A 205 -3.29 13.25 26.67
C GLY A 205 -3.47 12.55 25.31
N VAL A 206 -3.75 11.25 25.32
CA VAL A 206 -3.77 10.42 24.11
C VAL A 206 -4.87 10.83 23.12
N PRO A 207 -6.14 11.07 23.53
CA PRO A 207 -7.17 11.54 22.60
C PRO A 207 -6.80 12.83 21.85
N ILE A 208 -6.08 13.73 22.51
CA ILE A 208 -5.67 15.02 21.93
C ILE A 208 -4.60 14.78 20.87
N ASP A 209 -3.59 13.98 21.18
CA ASP A 209 -2.54 13.57 20.24
C ASP A 209 -3.14 12.89 18.99
N LEU A 210 -4.11 12.00 19.18
CA LEU A 210 -4.81 11.34 18.07
C LEU A 210 -5.59 12.33 17.22
N ARG A 211 -6.31 13.27 17.85
CA ARG A 211 -7.07 14.29 17.13
C ARG A 211 -6.15 15.22 16.34
N GLU A 212 -4.98 15.57 16.88
CA GLU A 212 -3.98 16.35 16.16
C GLU A 212 -3.53 15.63 14.89
N LEU A 213 -3.23 14.33 14.96
CA LEU A 213 -2.92 13.54 13.77
C LEU A 213 -4.07 13.51 12.75
N VAL A 214 -5.32 13.42 13.19
CA VAL A 214 -6.49 13.55 12.30
C VAL A 214 -6.49 14.91 11.59
N LEU A 215 -6.21 15.98 12.33
CA LEU A 215 -6.24 17.34 11.80
C LEU A 215 -5.09 17.58 10.83
N ASP A 216 -3.87 17.17 11.18
CA ASP A 216 -2.70 17.28 10.31
C ASP A 216 -2.91 16.51 9.00
N GLU A 217 -3.45 15.29 9.09
CA GLU A 217 -3.74 14.47 7.91
C GLU A 217 -4.86 15.08 7.05
N ARG A 218 -5.90 15.63 7.69
CA ARG A 218 -6.96 16.35 6.97
C ARG A 218 -6.43 17.59 6.27
N ASP A 219 -5.60 18.37 6.94
CA ASP A 219 -5.06 19.62 6.41
C ASP A 219 -4.07 19.35 5.27
N ASN A 220 -3.27 18.29 5.37
CA ASN A 220 -2.43 17.79 4.27
C ASN A 220 -3.29 17.40 3.05
N GLY A 221 -4.35 16.62 3.27
CA GLY A 221 -5.32 16.25 2.23
C GLY A 221 -6.04 17.46 1.59
N ASP A 222 -6.43 18.45 2.39
CA ASP A 222 -7.03 19.70 1.91
C ASP A 222 -6.05 20.56 1.13
N ALA A 223 -4.81 20.70 1.61
CA ALA A 223 -3.75 21.40 0.90
C ALA A 223 -3.45 20.73 -0.44
N LEU A 224 -3.40 19.39 -0.48
CA LEU A 224 -3.30 18.63 -1.72
C LEU A 224 -4.46 18.96 -2.67
N ARG A 225 -5.72 18.93 -2.20
CA ARG A 225 -6.90 19.28 -3.02
C ARG A 225 -6.86 20.71 -3.56
N ARG A 226 -6.48 21.70 -2.75
CA ARG A 226 -6.35 23.09 -3.19
C ARG A 226 -5.26 23.22 -4.26
N ARG A 227 -4.10 22.60 -4.05
CA ARG A 227 -3.01 22.56 -5.04
C ARG A 227 -3.45 21.94 -6.37
N MET A 228 -4.29 20.90 -6.34
CA MET A 228 -4.89 20.32 -7.56
C MET A 228 -5.78 21.31 -8.32
N GLN A 229 -6.59 22.09 -7.61
CA GLN A 229 -7.52 23.04 -8.23
C GLN A 229 -6.79 24.24 -8.85
N THR A 230 -5.72 24.72 -8.20
CA THR A 230 -4.92 25.83 -8.72
C THR A 230 -4.10 25.41 -9.94
N GLY A 231 -3.60 24.17 -9.97
CA GLY A 231 -2.91 23.60 -11.14
C GLY A 231 -1.48 24.12 -11.38
N ASP A 232 -0.93 24.91 -10.46
CA ASP A 232 0.40 25.54 -10.60
C ASP A 232 1.58 24.57 -10.50
N ILE A 233 1.36 23.39 -9.90
CA ILE A 233 2.40 22.43 -9.53
C ILE A 233 2.15 21.08 -10.20
N SER A 234 3.23 20.41 -10.61
CA SER A 234 3.14 19.07 -11.19
C SER A 234 2.55 18.05 -10.20
N VAL A 235 1.86 17.03 -10.71
CA VAL A 235 1.29 15.97 -9.87
C VAL A 235 2.38 15.27 -9.04
N ASP A 236 3.57 15.07 -9.62
CA ASP A 236 4.69 14.42 -8.96
C ASP A 236 5.23 15.24 -7.77
N GLU A 237 5.36 16.55 -7.95
CA GLU A 237 5.76 17.45 -6.87
C GLU A 237 4.67 17.56 -5.79
N ASN A 238 3.39 17.58 -6.17
CA ASN A 238 2.28 17.56 -5.22
C ASN A 238 2.26 16.27 -4.38
N LEU A 239 2.48 15.12 -5.00
CA LEU A 239 2.58 13.84 -4.29
C LEU A 239 3.80 13.82 -3.37
N THR A 240 4.96 14.27 -3.84
CA THR A 240 6.18 14.32 -3.02
C THR A 240 5.97 15.16 -1.77
N ARG A 241 5.39 16.37 -1.92
CA ARG A 241 5.07 17.25 -0.79
C ARG A 241 4.08 16.63 0.19
N TYR A 242 3.03 15.98 -0.31
CA TYR A 242 2.08 15.26 0.55
C TYR A 242 2.77 14.17 1.37
N HIS A 243 3.62 13.35 0.73
CA HIS A 243 4.32 12.27 1.42
C HIS A 243 5.34 12.78 2.44
N ASP A 244 5.99 13.91 2.17
CA ASP A 244 6.91 14.55 3.11
C ASP A 244 6.16 15.14 4.32
N GLU A 245 5.01 15.79 4.10
CA GLU A 245 4.12 16.28 5.16
C GLU A 245 3.55 15.11 5.99
N TYR A 246 3.17 14.00 5.35
CA TYR A 246 2.73 12.78 6.02
C TYR A 246 3.85 12.17 6.88
N ARG A 247 5.06 12.01 6.33
CA ARG A 247 6.21 11.44 7.05
C ARG A 247 6.57 12.27 8.29
N ARG A 248 6.54 13.60 8.16
CA ARG A 248 6.77 14.51 9.29
C ARG A 248 5.75 14.29 10.41
N SER A 249 4.47 14.16 10.04
CA SER A 249 3.36 14.07 11.00
C SER A 249 3.26 12.70 11.65
N PHE A 250 3.44 11.61 10.92
CA PHE A 250 3.24 10.24 11.42
C PHE A 250 4.54 9.55 11.86
N SER A 251 5.69 9.84 11.24
CA SER A 251 6.95 9.13 11.54
C SER A 251 7.93 9.96 12.37
N GLU A 252 8.01 11.27 12.13
CA GLU A 252 8.98 12.14 12.81
C GLU A 252 8.40 12.79 14.07
N SER A 253 7.08 13.01 14.11
CA SER A 253 6.38 13.51 15.30
C SER A 253 6.36 12.48 16.43
N ASP A 254 6.55 12.95 17.67
CA ASP A 254 6.42 12.13 18.87
C ASP A 254 5.03 11.50 18.99
N SER A 255 3.98 12.26 18.70
CA SER A 255 2.58 11.80 18.73
C SER A 255 2.32 10.77 17.63
N GLY A 256 2.90 10.96 16.44
CA GLY A 256 2.82 10.02 15.31
C GLY A 256 3.47 8.66 15.60
N ARG A 257 4.71 8.67 16.15
CA ARG A 257 5.39 7.43 16.53
C ARG A 257 4.63 6.66 17.60
N ARG A 258 4.13 7.36 18.61
CA ARG A 258 3.30 6.76 19.67
C ARG A 258 2.00 6.19 19.12
N PHE A 259 1.39 6.88 18.15
CA PHE A 259 0.23 6.34 17.46
C PHE A 259 0.56 5.06 16.72
N GLU A 260 1.64 5.00 15.93
CA GLU A 260 2.02 3.80 15.19
C GLU A 260 2.32 2.61 16.13
N ASP A 261 3.05 2.86 17.22
CA ASP A 261 3.34 1.84 18.22
C ASP A 261 2.07 1.35 18.94
N ALA A 262 1.19 2.28 19.33
CA ALA A 262 -0.09 1.97 19.97
C ALA A 262 -1.08 1.29 19.01
N PHE A 263 -1.04 1.65 17.73
CA PHE A 263 -1.87 1.09 16.65
C PHE A 263 -1.66 -0.42 16.56
N GLN A 264 -0.41 -0.89 16.59
CA GLN A 264 -0.11 -2.32 16.49
C GLN A 264 -0.63 -3.13 17.68
N VAL A 265 -0.73 -2.53 18.88
CA VAL A 265 -1.12 -3.23 20.11
C VAL A 265 -2.63 -3.14 20.36
N ILE A 266 -3.21 -1.95 20.25
CA ILE A 266 -4.58 -1.65 20.70
C ILE A 266 -5.64 -2.06 19.66
N ILE A 267 -5.32 -2.07 18.37
CA ILE A 267 -6.29 -2.33 17.30
C ILE A 267 -6.53 -3.81 17.05
N THR A 268 -5.65 -4.69 17.53
CA THR A 268 -5.95 -6.12 17.49
C THR A 268 -7.25 -6.35 18.26
N ASP A 269 -8.21 -7.08 17.66
CA ASP A 269 -9.48 -7.40 18.32
C ASP A 269 -9.23 -8.07 19.68
N GLU A 270 -8.12 -8.79 19.81
CA GLU A 270 -7.62 -9.42 21.03
C GLU A 270 -7.17 -8.39 22.08
N GLY A 271 -6.37 -7.39 21.71
CA GLY A 271 -5.90 -6.34 22.63
C GLY A 271 -7.05 -5.51 23.18
N ARG A 272 -8.00 -5.11 22.32
CA ARG A 272 -9.21 -4.39 22.75
C ARG A 272 -10.06 -5.22 23.70
N GLN A 273 -10.28 -6.51 23.40
CA GLN A 273 -11.03 -7.41 24.28
C GLN A 273 -10.37 -7.58 25.65
N GLN A 274 -9.04 -7.71 25.70
CA GLN A 274 -8.30 -7.83 26.95
C GLN A 274 -8.47 -6.59 27.83
N ILE A 275 -8.37 -5.38 27.24
CA ILE A 275 -8.55 -4.11 27.97
C ILE A 275 -10.00 -4.00 28.48
N ASP A 276 -10.99 -4.28 27.63
CA ASP A 276 -12.40 -4.18 28.00
C ASP A 276 -12.80 -5.23 29.06
N GLU A 277 -12.23 -6.43 29.00
CA GLU A 277 -12.41 -7.47 30.02
C GLU A 277 -11.78 -7.07 31.36
N ALA A 278 -10.55 -6.54 31.34
CA ALA A 278 -9.87 -6.05 32.53
C ALA A 278 -10.67 -4.92 33.20
N LEU A 279 -11.15 -3.94 32.42
CA LEU A 279 -11.99 -2.85 32.94
C LEU A 279 -13.31 -3.36 33.51
N ARG A 280 -13.95 -4.34 32.85
CA ARG A 280 -15.18 -4.95 33.35
C ARG A 280 -14.94 -5.74 34.64
N ALA A 281 -13.78 -6.38 34.79
CA ALA A 281 -13.38 -7.05 36.02
C ALA A 281 -13.15 -6.04 37.15
N ILE A 282 -12.45 -4.93 36.86
CA ILE A 282 -12.22 -3.83 37.82
C ILE A 282 -13.55 -3.16 38.22
N ALA A 283 -14.48 -2.95 37.29
CA ALA A 283 -15.80 -2.39 37.57
C ALA A 283 -16.64 -3.24 38.54
N LYS A 284 -16.41 -4.56 38.58
CA LYS A 284 -17.11 -5.49 39.48
C LYS A 284 -16.54 -5.51 40.90
N THR A 285 -15.42 -4.84 41.15
CA THR A 285 -14.76 -4.87 42.46
C THR A 285 -15.55 -4.04 43.49
N PRO A 286 -15.68 -4.49 44.76
CA PRO A 286 -16.48 -3.81 45.77
C PRO A 286 -16.00 -2.39 46.13
N TYR A 287 -14.76 -2.05 45.76
CA TYR A 287 -14.10 -0.80 46.11
C TYR A 287 -14.55 0.43 45.29
N LEU A 288 -15.40 0.25 44.26
CA LEU A 288 -15.83 1.33 43.36
C LEU A 288 -17.23 1.89 43.69
N ALA A 289 -17.79 1.59 44.86
CA ALA A 289 -19.04 2.19 45.30
C ALA A 289 -18.79 3.61 45.84
N GLY A 290 -19.18 4.67 45.11
CA GLY A 290 -19.02 6.07 45.54
C GLY A 290 -18.35 6.97 44.49
N GLU A 291 -17.57 7.96 44.94
CA GLU A 291 -16.88 8.95 44.08
C GLU A 291 -15.80 8.30 43.18
N SER A 292 -15.10 7.28 43.67
CA SER A 292 -14.16 6.47 42.88
C SER A 292 -14.79 5.80 41.66
N GLY A 293 -16.10 5.49 41.72
CA GLY A 293 -16.84 4.96 40.58
C GLY A 293 -17.08 5.99 39.47
N VAL A 294 -17.21 7.27 39.83
CA VAL A 294 -17.35 8.38 38.86
C VAL A 294 -16.04 8.60 38.12
N LEU A 295 -14.92 8.64 38.84
CA LEU A 295 -13.57 8.74 38.24
C LEU A 295 -13.26 7.54 37.34
N PHE A 296 -13.65 6.33 37.75
CA PHE A 296 -13.52 5.15 36.89
C PHE A 296 -14.41 5.22 35.62
N GLY A 297 -15.60 5.83 35.74
CA GLY A 297 -16.46 6.14 34.60
C GLY A 297 -15.76 7.07 33.61
N GLN A 298 -15.06 8.11 34.09
CA GLN A 298 -14.28 9.02 33.24
C GLN A 298 -13.18 8.29 32.48
N ILE A 299 -12.46 7.34 33.10
CA ILE A 299 -11.46 6.51 32.42
C ILE A 299 -12.09 5.72 31.27
N ARG A 300 -13.26 5.14 31.48
CA ARG A 300 -13.96 4.39 30.42
C ARG A 300 -14.34 5.31 29.26
N ASP A 301 -14.79 6.52 29.57
CA ASP A 301 -15.15 7.50 28.55
C ASP A 301 -13.91 8.01 27.80
N GLU A 302 -12.78 8.20 28.47
CA GLU A 302 -11.49 8.52 27.82
C GLU A 302 -11.01 7.39 26.91
N LEU A 303 -11.11 6.12 27.33
CA LEU A 303 -10.76 4.99 26.49
C LEU A 303 -11.66 4.87 25.26
N ALA A 304 -12.97 5.12 25.43
CA ALA A 304 -13.89 5.21 24.29
C ALA A 304 -13.45 6.31 23.31
N ARG A 305 -13.07 7.49 23.82
CA ARG A 305 -12.51 8.57 23.00
C ARG A 305 -11.21 8.19 22.29
N ILE A 306 -10.34 7.39 22.91
CA ILE A 306 -9.13 6.86 22.28
C ILE A 306 -9.49 5.93 21.13
N TYR A 307 -10.43 4.99 21.34
CA TYR A 307 -10.89 4.09 20.28
C TYR A 307 -11.50 4.85 19.10
N ASP A 308 -12.39 5.81 19.37
CA ASP A 308 -12.99 6.67 18.35
C ASP A 308 -11.93 7.52 17.63
N GLY A 309 -10.95 8.04 18.37
CA GLY A 309 -9.83 8.82 17.84
C GLY A 309 -8.96 8.02 16.87
N ILE A 310 -8.61 6.78 17.23
CA ILE A 310 -7.87 5.87 16.35
C ILE A 310 -8.66 5.58 15.06
N GLU A 311 -9.96 5.30 15.19
CA GLU A 311 -10.80 5.04 14.03
C GLU A 311 -10.97 6.30 13.16
N ALA A 312 -11.03 7.48 13.76
CA ALA A 312 -11.07 8.76 13.07
C ALA A 312 -9.80 9.00 12.24
N VAL A 313 -8.61 8.73 12.79
CA VAL A 313 -7.33 8.81 12.03
C VAL A 313 -7.39 7.90 10.82
N ARG A 314 -7.80 6.64 10.99
CA ARG A 314 -7.91 5.68 9.89
C ARG A 314 -8.91 6.14 8.82
N ARG A 315 -10.07 6.65 9.25
CA ARG A 315 -11.09 7.17 8.34
C ARG A 315 -10.54 8.34 7.54
N GLN A 316 -9.81 9.23 8.18
CA GLN A 316 -9.20 10.39 7.53
C GLN A 316 -8.10 9.98 6.54
N MET A 317 -7.23 9.04 6.90
CA MET A 317 -6.22 8.47 5.98
C MET A 317 -6.86 7.88 4.72
N ARG A 318 -7.96 7.11 4.86
CA ARG A 318 -8.68 6.57 3.69
C ARG A 318 -9.21 7.66 2.78
N VAL A 319 -9.70 8.77 3.33
CA VAL A 319 -10.19 9.91 2.55
C VAL A 319 -9.04 10.56 1.77
N SER A 320 -7.88 10.72 2.39
CA SER A 320 -6.68 11.24 1.72
C SER A 320 -6.17 10.29 0.63
N ASP A 321 -6.09 8.99 0.92
CA ASP A 321 -5.69 7.96 -0.05
C ASP A 321 -6.63 7.90 -1.26
N GLU A 322 -7.93 8.08 -1.05
CA GLU A 322 -8.89 8.15 -2.14
C GLU A 322 -8.66 9.40 -3.00
N ALA A 323 -8.36 10.55 -2.38
CA ALA A 323 -8.03 11.77 -3.10
C ALA A 323 -6.75 11.61 -3.94
N ILE A 324 -5.72 10.98 -3.40
CA ILE A 324 -4.48 10.63 -4.10
C ILE A 324 -4.76 9.67 -5.25
N SER A 325 -5.54 8.62 -5.01
CA SER A 325 -5.90 7.63 -6.02
C SER A 325 -6.64 8.26 -7.20
N ARG A 326 -7.56 9.20 -6.94
CA ARG A 326 -8.24 9.98 -7.98
C ARG A 326 -7.25 10.86 -8.76
N LEU A 327 -6.30 11.50 -8.09
CA LEU A 327 -5.26 12.31 -8.73
C LEU A 327 -4.39 11.50 -9.68
N VAL A 328 -3.87 10.36 -9.21
CA VAL A 328 -3.03 9.46 -10.02
C VAL A 328 -3.79 8.96 -11.25
N ARG A 329 -5.07 8.61 -11.09
CA ARG A 329 -5.95 8.23 -12.21
C ARG A 329 -6.13 9.37 -13.21
N GLN A 330 -6.46 10.57 -12.73
CA GLN A 330 -6.62 11.75 -13.59
C GLN A 330 -5.35 12.08 -14.37
N GLN A 331 -4.18 12.00 -13.73
CA GLN A 331 -2.89 12.23 -14.39
C GLN A 331 -2.63 11.17 -15.48
N THR A 332 -2.88 9.89 -15.16
CA THR A 332 -2.68 8.78 -16.09
C THR A 332 -3.59 8.92 -17.31
N ASP A 333 -4.87 9.25 -17.09
CA ASP A 333 -5.84 9.51 -18.17
C ASP A 333 -5.43 10.70 -19.04
N THR A 334 -4.96 11.79 -18.41
CA THR A 334 -4.53 12.99 -19.14
C THR A 334 -3.27 12.71 -19.97
N ARG A 335 -2.30 11.98 -19.40
CA ARG A 335 -1.10 11.53 -20.13
C ARG A 335 -1.47 10.62 -21.29
N TYR A 336 -2.35 9.65 -21.06
CA TYR A 336 -2.83 8.73 -22.10
C TYR A 336 -3.53 9.48 -23.24
N ARG A 337 -4.48 10.38 -22.93
CA ARG A 337 -5.17 11.20 -23.94
C ARG A 337 -4.21 12.09 -24.73
N THR A 338 -3.25 12.69 -24.05
CA THR A 338 -2.23 13.55 -24.70
C THR A 338 -1.34 12.73 -25.62
N MET A 339 -0.89 11.56 -25.16
CA MET A 339 -0.08 10.62 -25.94
C MET A 339 -0.86 10.11 -27.16
N LEU A 340 -2.11 9.67 -26.97
CA LEU A 340 -2.99 9.21 -28.05
C LEU A 340 -3.21 10.32 -29.08
N THR A 341 -3.43 11.56 -28.65
CA THR A 341 -3.59 12.71 -29.55
C THR A 341 -2.31 12.99 -30.33
N ARG A 342 -1.14 12.92 -29.69
CA ARG A 342 0.16 13.07 -30.38
C ARG A 342 0.40 11.94 -31.37
N LEU A 343 0.10 10.70 -31.00
CA LEU A 343 0.24 9.51 -31.85
C LEU A 343 -0.69 9.59 -33.06
N ASN A 344 -1.96 9.98 -32.87
CA ASN A 344 -2.90 10.20 -33.98
C ASN A 344 -2.43 11.31 -34.93
N ARG A 345 -1.87 12.41 -34.40
CA ARG A 345 -1.28 13.48 -35.23
C ARG A 345 -0.05 12.99 -36.00
N LEU A 346 0.81 12.19 -35.37
CA LEU A 346 1.99 11.62 -36.00
C LEU A 346 1.57 10.64 -37.10
N TYR A 347 0.61 9.77 -36.83
CA TYR A 347 0.06 8.83 -37.81
C TYR A 347 -0.56 9.57 -39.01
N ALA A 348 -1.35 10.61 -38.77
CA ALA A 348 -1.92 11.43 -39.84
C ALA A 348 -0.84 12.13 -40.68
N ARG A 349 0.21 12.66 -40.05
CA ARG A 349 1.35 13.28 -40.76
C ARG A 349 2.15 12.25 -41.55
N LEU A 350 2.50 11.12 -40.94
CA LEU A 350 3.24 10.03 -41.58
C LEU A 350 2.47 9.50 -42.79
N ASN A 351 1.16 9.30 -42.65
CA ASN A 351 0.32 8.80 -43.73
C ASN A 351 0.14 9.85 -44.85
N ALA A 352 -0.03 11.13 -44.52
CA ALA A 352 -0.04 12.20 -45.51
C ALA A 352 1.29 12.31 -46.26
N ASP A 353 2.40 12.24 -45.52
CA ASP A 353 3.75 12.33 -46.04
C ASP A 353 4.11 11.12 -46.93
N ALA A 354 3.73 9.90 -46.52
CA ALA A 354 3.84 8.68 -47.31
C ALA A 354 3.02 8.76 -48.61
N LYS A 355 1.82 9.36 -48.59
CA LYS A 355 1.02 9.59 -49.80
C LYS A 355 1.66 10.60 -50.75
N THR A 356 2.34 11.62 -50.24
CA THR A 356 2.99 12.64 -51.07
C THR A 356 4.34 12.19 -51.66
N HIS A 357 5.00 11.20 -51.04
CA HIS A 357 6.34 10.74 -51.41
C HIS A 357 6.38 9.20 -51.54
N MET A 358 5.48 8.65 -52.36
CA MET A 358 5.39 7.21 -52.60
C MET A 358 6.66 6.68 -53.27
N GLY A 359 7.26 5.63 -52.70
CA GLY A 359 8.40 4.91 -53.30
C GLY A 359 9.74 5.69 -53.35
N ASP A 360 9.89 6.77 -52.58
CA ASP A 360 11.12 7.56 -52.56
C ASP A 360 12.25 6.84 -51.78
N ALA A 361 13.24 6.34 -52.52
CA ALA A 361 14.39 5.59 -52.00
C ALA A 361 15.37 6.43 -51.15
N SER A 362 15.22 7.77 -51.15
CA SER A 362 16.04 8.66 -50.32
C SER A 362 15.59 8.69 -48.85
N ARG A 363 14.47 8.03 -48.53
CA ARG A 363 13.90 8.03 -47.18
C ARG A 363 14.41 6.85 -46.33
N PRO A 364 14.54 7.05 -45.01
CA PRO A 364 15.04 6.03 -44.10
C PRO A 364 14.09 4.84 -43.86
N TYR A 365 12.84 4.91 -44.33
CA TYR A 365 11.84 3.84 -44.14
C TYR A 365 11.10 3.58 -45.45
N ASP A 366 11.06 2.31 -45.87
CA ASP A 366 10.28 1.88 -47.03
C ASP A 366 8.79 1.87 -46.68
N THR A 367 7.99 2.59 -47.44
CA THR A 367 6.54 2.65 -47.23
C THR A 367 5.78 1.59 -48.02
N ALA A 368 6.44 0.85 -48.92
CA ALA A 368 5.85 -0.17 -49.80
C ALA A 368 4.52 0.26 -50.45
N THR A 369 4.31 1.58 -50.61
CA THR A 369 3.14 2.15 -51.27
C THR A 369 3.44 2.20 -52.76
N ALA A 370 3.23 1.07 -53.42
CA ALA A 370 3.24 1.03 -54.88
C ALA A 370 1.92 1.63 -55.39
N ASP A 371 2.01 2.63 -56.27
CA ASP A 371 0.88 3.08 -57.09
C ASP A 371 0.51 1.98 -58.09
N ALA A 372 -0.15 0.93 -57.60
CA ALA A 372 -0.87 0.01 -58.45
C ALA A 372 -2.24 0.64 -58.71
N LEU A 373 -2.41 1.23 -59.90
CA LEU A 373 -3.73 1.51 -60.47
C LEU A 373 -4.44 0.18 -60.69
N PHE A 374 -5.11 -0.33 -59.65
CA PHE A 374 -6.00 -1.47 -59.80
C PHE A 374 -7.20 -1.01 -60.64
N ALA A 375 -7.43 -1.69 -61.76
CA ALA A 375 -8.66 -1.50 -62.52
C ALA A 375 -9.86 -1.66 -61.57
N PRO A 376 -10.89 -0.80 -61.64
CA PRO A 376 -12.05 -0.92 -60.77
C PRO A 376 -12.62 -2.32 -60.94
N LEU A 377 -12.73 -3.06 -59.82
CA LEU A 377 -13.34 -4.38 -59.82
C LEU A 377 -14.71 -4.25 -60.50
N PRO A 378 -15.02 -5.08 -61.51
CA PRO A 378 -16.29 -5.00 -62.19
C PRO A 378 -17.41 -5.23 -61.18
N MET A 379 -18.15 -4.16 -60.86
CA MET A 379 -19.26 -4.12 -59.90
C MET A 379 -20.48 -4.95 -60.35
N ARG A 380 -20.36 -5.71 -61.45
CA ARG A 380 -21.34 -6.68 -61.91
C ARG A 380 -20.64 -7.98 -62.30
N PRO A 381 -20.99 -9.12 -61.68
CA PRO A 381 -20.47 -10.41 -62.10
C PRO A 381 -21.05 -10.76 -63.48
N ALA A 382 -20.18 -11.17 -64.42
CA ALA A 382 -20.57 -11.54 -65.79
C ALA A 382 -21.42 -12.83 -65.87
N LYS A 383 -21.62 -13.54 -64.75
CA LYS A 383 -22.53 -14.68 -64.61
C LYS A 383 -23.21 -14.64 -63.25
N SER A 384 -24.48 -15.03 -63.20
CA SER A 384 -25.24 -15.20 -61.97
C SER A 384 -24.53 -16.22 -61.06
N MET A 385 -24.11 -15.77 -59.88
CA MET A 385 -23.58 -16.65 -58.84
C MET A 385 -24.69 -17.62 -58.40
N THR A 386 -24.54 -18.91 -58.71
CA THR A 386 -25.37 -19.95 -58.10
C THR A 386 -24.99 -20.05 -56.63
N ARG A 387 -25.92 -19.67 -55.75
CA ARG A 387 -25.78 -19.78 -54.30
C ARG A 387 -25.68 -21.27 -53.93
N ALA A 388 -24.48 -21.75 -53.63
CA ALA A 388 -24.34 -23.00 -52.90
C ALA A 388 -24.87 -22.75 -51.47
N THR A 389 -25.89 -23.49 -51.07
CA THR A 389 -26.35 -23.53 -49.68
C THR A 389 -25.20 -24.02 -48.80
N ALA A 390 -24.82 -23.23 -47.80
CA ALA A 390 -23.94 -23.70 -46.75
C ALA A 390 -24.54 -24.97 -46.11
N PRO A 391 -23.75 -26.02 -45.85
CA PRO A 391 -24.26 -27.18 -45.13
C PRO A 391 -24.77 -26.71 -43.75
N GLY A 392 -25.95 -27.17 -43.38
CA GLY A 392 -26.56 -26.84 -42.08
C GLY A 392 -25.71 -27.40 -40.94
N LEU A 393 -25.46 -26.58 -39.93
CA LEU A 393 -24.97 -27.06 -38.64
C LEU A 393 -26.02 -27.98 -38.03
N SER A 394 -25.64 -29.22 -37.73
CA SER A 394 -26.50 -30.16 -37.03
C SER A 394 -26.74 -29.66 -35.60
N ASP A 395 -27.99 -29.31 -35.28
CA ASP A 395 -28.41 -29.09 -33.90
C ASP A 395 -28.32 -30.43 -33.15
N LEU A 396 -27.37 -30.57 -32.23
CA LEU A 396 -27.38 -31.60 -31.18
C LEU A 396 -28.45 -31.26 -30.13
N ALA A 397 -29.71 -31.20 -30.56
CA ALA A 397 -30.87 -30.87 -29.72
C ALA A 397 -31.85 -32.04 -29.56
N ALA A 398 -31.41 -33.29 -29.79
CA ALA A 398 -32.26 -34.47 -29.67
C ALA A 398 -31.59 -35.70 -29.04
N GLU A 399 -30.61 -35.50 -28.16
CA GLU A 399 -30.22 -36.54 -27.20
C GLU A 399 -30.41 -36.01 -25.77
N ALA A 400 -31.12 -36.80 -24.97
CA ALA A 400 -31.42 -36.57 -23.55
C ALA A 400 -30.13 -36.26 -22.76
N PRO A 401 -30.20 -35.55 -21.61
CA PRO A 401 -29.03 -34.97 -20.94
C PRO A 401 -28.11 -36.08 -20.40
N GLN A 402 -27.18 -36.53 -21.23
CA GLN A 402 -25.96 -37.17 -20.78
C GLN A 402 -24.90 -36.08 -20.73
N ALA A 403 -24.30 -35.98 -19.55
CA ALA A 403 -23.31 -34.97 -19.17
C ALA A 403 -22.42 -34.57 -20.35
N THR A 404 -22.48 -33.30 -20.76
CA THR A 404 -21.36 -32.67 -21.45
C THR A 404 -20.14 -32.99 -20.59
N PRO A 405 -19.13 -33.74 -21.08
CA PRO A 405 -17.96 -33.99 -20.28
C PRO A 405 -17.38 -32.60 -20.01
N VAL A 406 -17.38 -32.19 -18.73
CA VAL A 406 -16.67 -31.01 -18.29
C VAL A 406 -15.26 -31.20 -18.83
N ALA A 407 -14.85 -30.37 -19.79
CA ALA A 407 -13.52 -30.45 -20.36
C ALA A 407 -12.55 -30.43 -19.18
N ASP A 408 -11.84 -31.54 -18.96
CA ASP A 408 -10.92 -31.62 -17.84
C ASP A 408 -9.84 -30.57 -18.10
N LEU A 409 -9.87 -29.49 -17.33
CA LEU A 409 -8.90 -28.40 -17.41
C LEU A 409 -7.48 -28.96 -17.27
N ARG A 410 -7.31 -30.10 -16.57
CA ARG A 410 -6.03 -30.81 -16.57
C ARG A 410 -5.71 -31.40 -17.93
N ASP A 411 -6.62 -32.08 -18.60
CA ASP A 411 -6.36 -32.60 -19.96
C ASP A 411 -6.07 -31.50 -20.96
N MET A 412 -6.75 -30.35 -20.86
CA MET A 412 -6.50 -29.20 -21.73
C MET A 412 -5.16 -28.51 -21.43
N VAL A 413 -4.74 -28.42 -20.16
CA VAL A 413 -3.39 -27.95 -19.78
C VAL A 413 -2.33 -28.98 -20.16
N ASN A 414 -2.67 -30.27 -20.12
CA ASN A 414 -1.79 -31.38 -20.50
C ASN A 414 -1.62 -31.52 -22.02
N SER A 415 -2.53 -30.96 -22.82
CA SER A 415 -2.53 -31.00 -24.29
C SER A 415 -2.29 -29.64 -24.96
N GLY A 416 -2.31 -28.55 -24.19
CA GLY A 416 -2.24 -27.17 -24.70
C GLY A 416 -0.84 -26.59 -24.90
N GLY A 417 0.23 -27.34 -24.63
CA GLY A 417 1.60 -26.85 -24.87
C GLY A 417 2.68 -27.94 -24.73
N PRO A 418 3.91 -27.68 -25.25
CA PRO A 418 5.05 -28.58 -25.08
C PRO A 418 5.46 -28.67 -23.60
N ARG A 419 5.68 -29.89 -23.11
CA ARG A 419 6.15 -30.19 -21.76
C ARG A 419 7.63 -30.54 -21.78
N LEU A 420 8.42 -29.59 -22.28
CA LEU A 420 9.85 -29.78 -22.55
C LEU A 420 10.61 -30.33 -21.34
N LEU A 421 10.42 -29.74 -20.14
CA LEU A 421 11.08 -30.17 -18.90
C LEU A 421 10.81 -31.65 -18.56
N ARG A 422 9.53 -32.06 -18.66
CA ARG A 422 9.15 -33.44 -18.40
C ARG A 422 9.75 -34.37 -19.44
N MET A 423 9.74 -33.98 -20.71
CA MET A 423 10.25 -34.81 -21.79
C MET A 423 11.77 -34.98 -21.73
N VAL A 424 12.51 -33.91 -21.46
CA VAL A 424 13.96 -33.94 -21.22
C VAL A 424 14.29 -34.83 -20.01
N SER A 425 13.52 -34.74 -18.93
CA SER A 425 13.70 -35.61 -17.76
C SER A 425 13.50 -37.10 -18.05
N LEU A 426 12.60 -37.45 -18.98
CA LEU A 426 12.32 -38.83 -19.40
C LEU A 426 13.42 -39.36 -20.33
N ILE A 427 13.85 -38.55 -21.30
CA ILE A 427 14.94 -38.88 -22.22
C ILE A 427 16.25 -39.10 -21.45
N ARG A 428 16.55 -38.26 -20.47
CA ARG A 428 17.75 -38.39 -19.63
C ARG A 428 17.84 -39.73 -18.87
N ARG A 429 16.69 -40.36 -18.55
CA ARG A 429 16.67 -41.64 -17.82
C ARG A 429 17.10 -42.82 -18.70
N ASN A 430 16.93 -42.73 -20.01
CA ASN A 430 17.32 -43.79 -20.94
C ASN A 430 17.67 -43.22 -22.33
N PRO A 431 18.76 -42.45 -22.43
CA PRO A 431 19.12 -41.75 -23.66
C PRO A 431 19.59 -42.73 -24.73
N VAL A 432 19.24 -42.45 -25.98
CA VAL A 432 19.87 -43.07 -27.14
C VAL A 432 21.04 -42.18 -27.52
N THR A 433 22.25 -42.68 -27.32
CA THR A 433 23.46 -41.94 -27.62
C THR A 433 24.06 -42.37 -28.94
N VAL A 434 24.66 -41.42 -29.65
CA VAL A 434 25.40 -41.66 -30.89
C VAL A 434 26.83 -41.18 -30.68
N ASP A 435 27.80 -42.06 -30.93
CA ASP A 435 29.22 -41.71 -30.89
C ASP A 435 29.58 -40.99 -32.20
N ARG A 436 29.99 -39.72 -32.10
CA ARG A 436 30.49 -38.97 -33.26
C ARG A 436 31.96 -39.32 -33.47
N SER A 437 32.26 -40.13 -34.49
CA SER A 437 33.60 -40.69 -34.73
C SER A 437 34.66 -39.71 -35.26
N ASP A 438 34.37 -38.41 -35.36
CA ASP A 438 35.15 -37.48 -36.20
C ASP A 438 35.77 -36.27 -35.47
N ASP A 439 35.76 -36.16 -34.14
CA ASP A 439 36.58 -35.13 -33.49
C ASP A 439 37.10 -35.48 -32.09
N ARG A 440 38.23 -34.89 -31.71
CA ARG A 440 39.14 -35.25 -30.60
C ARG A 440 38.60 -35.04 -29.17
N SER A 441 37.30 -35.11 -28.98
CA SER A 441 36.63 -35.18 -27.67
C SER A 441 35.61 -36.32 -27.71
N ASN A 442 35.74 -37.31 -26.83
CA ASN A 442 34.74 -38.36 -26.60
C ASN A 442 33.45 -37.74 -25.99
N ALA A 443 32.76 -36.89 -26.75
CA ALA A 443 31.49 -36.29 -26.38
C ALA A 443 30.38 -37.21 -26.91
N THR A 444 29.81 -38.00 -26.01
CA THR A 444 28.67 -38.86 -26.30
C THR A 444 27.41 -38.00 -26.41
N LEU A 445 26.94 -37.75 -27.64
CA LEU A 445 25.75 -36.93 -27.90
C LEU A 445 24.47 -37.76 -27.81
N VAL A 446 23.39 -37.15 -27.33
CA VAL A 446 22.06 -37.78 -27.26
C VAL A 446 21.29 -37.48 -28.53
N ASP A 447 20.83 -38.51 -29.23
CA ASP A 447 19.86 -38.39 -30.32
C ASP A 447 18.46 -38.26 -29.72
N ILE A 448 17.92 -37.04 -29.80
CA ILE A 448 16.63 -36.69 -29.17
C ILE A 448 15.48 -37.38 -29.89
N ALA A 449 15.53 -37.54 -31.22
CA ALA A 449 14.48 -38.21 -31.97
C ALA A 449 14.43 -39.70 -31.69
N ALA A 450 15.59 -40.36 -31.68
CA ALA A 450 15.70 -41.77 -31.34
C ALA A 450 15.31 -42.05 -29.88
N SER A 451 15.67 -41.14 -28.96
CA SER A 451 15.28 -41.22 -27.56
C SER A 451 13.79 -41.02 -27.35
N PHE A 452 13.19 -40.03 -28.02
CA PHE A 452 11.75 -39.78 -28.01
C PHE A 452 10.96 -41.00 -28.49
N ASN A 453 11.41 -41.66 -29.56
CA ASN A 453 10.75 -42.84 -30.11
C ASN A 453 10.74 -44.06 -29.17
N ARG A 454 11.63 -44.11 -28.16
CA ARG A 454 11.64 -45.17 -27.14
C ARG A 454 10.67 -44.90 -25.98
N LEU A 455 10.07 -43.71 -25.93
CA LEU A 455 9.12 -43.37 -24.87
C LEU A 455 7.77 -44.08 -25.07
N PRO A 456 7.00 -44.31 -23.99
CA PRO A 456 5.65 -44.85 -24.10
C PRO A 456 4.77 -44.01 -25.02
N GLU A 457 3.84 -44.66 -25.74
CA GLU A 457 2.91 -44.00 -26.67
C GLU A 457 2.15 -42.83 -26.06
N SER A 458 1.80 -42.90 -24.77
CA SER A 458 1.11 -41.84 -24.04
C SER A 458 1.89 -40.52 -23.94
N GLU A 459 3.22 -40.58 -24.05
CA GLU A 459 4.12 -39.43 -23.95
C GLU A 459 4.55 -38.90 -25.33
N ARG A 460 4.39 -39.69 -26.42
CA ARG A 460 4.85 -39.32 -27.76
C ARG A 460 3.85 -38.42 -28.49
N ARG A 461 3.65 -37.19 -28.03
CA ARG A 461 2.68 -36.23 -28.61
C ARG A 461 3.32 -35.27 -29.61
N GLU A 462 2.52 -34.79 -30.57
CA GLU A 462 2.96 -33.84 -31.61
C GLU A 462 3.44 -32.49 -31.04
N SER A 463 2.77 -32.00 -29.97
CA SER A 463 3.13 -30.75 -29.29
C SER A 463 4.57 -30.76 -28.74
N GLU A 464 5.08 -31.93 -28.37
CA GLU A 464 6.40 -32.10 -27.74
C GLU A 464 7.52 -31.98 -28.77
N ILE A 465 7.27 -32.41 -30.01
CA ILE A 465 8.21 -32.24 -31.13
C ILE A 465 8.42 -30.74 -31.40
N VAL A 466 7.33 -29.96 -31.40
CA VAL A 466 7.41 -28.49 -31.55
C VAL A 466 8.22 -27.88 -30.41
N GLY A 467 8.07 -28.40 -29.19
CA GLY A 467 8.90 -28.04 -28.04
C GLY A 467 10.39 -28.27 -28.29
N PHE A 468 10.78 -29.48 -28.72
CA PHE A 468 12.18 -29.81 -28.99
C PHE A 468 12.78 -28.97 -30.11
N LEU A 469 12.05 -28.76 -31.21
CA LEU A 469 12.52 -27.96 -32.33
C LEU A 469 12.63 -26.46 -31.99
N GLY A 470 11.82 -25.97 -31.05
CA GLY A 470 11.89 -24.58 -30.57
C GLY A 470 12.92 -24.35 -29.45
N GLY A 471 13.14 -25.35 -28.60
CA GLY A 471 14.01 -25.24 -27.42
C GLY A 471 15.45 -25.71 -27.63
N LEU A 472 15.70 -26.63 -28.56
CA LEU A 472 17.03 -27.12 -28.90
C LEU A 472 17.36 -26.66 -30.32
N GLY A 473 18.24 -25.66 -30.46
CA GLY A 473 18.70 -25.22 -31.77
C GLY A 473 19.33 -26.37 -32.54
N ALA A 474 18.94 -26.59 -33.80
CA ALA A 474 19.56 -27.60 -34.64
C ALA A 474 21.07 -27.34 -34.74
N VAL A 475 21.90 -28.29 -34.30
CA VAL A 475 23.36 -28.19 -34.37
C VAL A 475 23.76 -27.98 -35.84
N SER A 476 24.14 -26.75 -36.17
CA SER A 476 24.74 -26.39 -37.43
C SER A 476 26.19 -26.87 -37.39
N GLY A 477 26.53 -27.89 -38.17
CA GLY A 477 27.93 -28.23 -38.42
C GLY A 477 28.62 -27.00 -39.00
N SER A 478 29.53 -26.39 -38.25
CA SER A 478 30.22 -25.17 -38.67
C SER A 478 31.65 -25.45 -39.08
N ALA A 479 32.07 -24.69 -40.11
CA ALA A 479 33.43 -24.25 -40.43
C ALA A 479 34.17 -24.98 -41.55
N ILE A 480 34.29 -24.30 -42.70
CA ILE A 480 35.62 -23.96 -43.26
C ILE A 480 35.54 -22.50 -43.73
N ALA A 481 36.32 -21.65 -43.08
CA ALA A 481 36.67 -20.31 -43.58
C ALA A 481 37.96 -20.41 -44.40
N ASP A 482 38.02 -19.73 -45.54
CA ASP A 482 39.23 -19.07 -46.03
C ASP A 482 38.85 -18.02 -47.09
N GLU A 483 39.22 -16.76 -46.84
CA GLU A 483 39.37 -15.71 -47.85
C GLU A 483 40.86 -15.66 -48.29
N PRO A 484 41.32 -14.94 -49.35
CA PRO A 484 40.64 -14.10 -50.36
C PRO A 484 41.14 -14.33 -51.83
N SER A 485 40.61 -13.53 -52.78
CA SER A 485 41.26 -12.95 -53.99
C SER A 485 40.62 -13.19 -55.39
N THR A 486 40.35 -12.04 -56.02
CA THR A 486 40.28 -11.64 -57.45
C THR A 486 40.54 -12.67 -58.56
N ASP A 487 39.58 -12.79 -59.50
CA ASP A 487 39.65 -12.44 -60.94
C ASP A 487 38.74 -13.30 -61.83
N GLY A 488 38.09 -12.68 -62.84
CA GLY A 488 37.85 -13.33 -64.14
C GLY A 488 36.46 -13.91 -64.46
N VAL A 489 35.58 -13.08 -65.05
CA VAL A 489 34.83 -13.27 -66.32
C VAL A 489 34.17 -14.64 -66.68
N GLY A 490 32.88 -14.56 -67.07
CA GLY A 490 32.23 -15.40 -68.10
C GLY A 490 31.18 -16.39 -67.56
N ILE A 491 29.88 -16.09 -67.63
CA ILE A 491 28.91 -16.40 -68.71
C ILE A 491 28.55 -17.90 -68.84
N ASP A 492 27.22 -18.11 -68.83
CA ASP A 492 26.40 -19.19 -69.39
C ASP A 492 25.90 -20.39 -68.54
N SER A 493 24.58 -20.36 -68.41
CA SER A 493 23.62 -21.39 -68.83
C SER A 493 23.04 -22.34 -67.78
N ASP A 494 21.70 -22.33 -67.80
CA ASP A 494 20.75 -23.32 -67.32
C ASP A 494 21.27 -24.76 -67.42
N ILE A 495 20.99 -25.57 -66.39
CA ILE A 495 20.39 -26.91 -66.52
C ILE A 495 19.95 -27.39 -65.13
N ALA A 496 18.67 -27.72 -65.04
CA ALA A 496 18.06 -28.40 -63.91
C ALA A 496 18.78 -29.72 -63.60
N THR A 497 19.24 -29.86 -62.35
CA THR A 497 19.65 -31.16 -61.80
C THR A 497 18.87 -31.38 -60.52
N GLU A 498 18.02 -32.39 -60.51
CA GLU A 498 17.29 -32.89 -59.34
C GLU A 498 18.26 -33.15 -58.18
N PRO A 499 17.92 -32.80 -56.91
CA PRO A 499 18.76 -33.17 -55.80
C PRO A 499 18.65 -34.68 -55.54
N ALA A 500 19.81 -35.32 -55.50
CA ALA A 500 20.02 -36.74 -55.19
C ALA A 500 19.31 -37.18 -53.89
N PRO A 501 18.97 -38.48 -53.75
CA PRO A 501 18.32 -38.98 -52.54
C PRO A 501 19.24 -38.78 -51.34
N ALA A 502 18.73 -38.10 -50.31
CA ALA A 502 19.43 -37.87 -49.05
C ALA A 502 19.96 -39.21 -48.50
N GLN A 503 21.26 -39.27 -48.24
CA GLN A 503 21.88 -40.40 -47.57
C GLN A 503 21.24 -40.58 -46.19
N ARG A 504 21.13 -41.83 -45.74
CA ARG A 504 20.35 -42.33 -44.59
C ARG A 504 20.77 -41.79 -43.20
N GLY A 505 21.55 -40.70 -43.15
CA GLY A 505 22.03 -40.03 -41.94
C GLY A 505 21.60 -38.56 -41.80
N ASP A 506 20.94 -37.96 -42.79
CA ASP A 506 20.64 -36.51 -42.81
C ASP A 506 19.24 -36.12 -42.29
N THR A 507 18.42 -37.11 -41.93
CA THR A 507 17.04 -36.89 -41.47
C THR A 507 16.67 -37.79 -40.30
N ALA A 508 16.02 -37.23 -39.28
CA ALA A 508 15.46 -37.94 -38.14
C ALA A 508 13.94 -38.11 -38.32
N THR A 509 13.43 -39.30 -38.00
CA THR A 509 11.99 -39.60 -38.03
C THR A 509 11.46 -39.72 -36.61
N TRP A 510 10.39 -38.98 -36.29
CA TRP A 510 9.72 -38.98 -35.00
C TRP A 510 8.39 -39.72 -35.13
N HIS A 511 8.15 -40.69 -34.27
CA HIS A 511 6.93 -41.48 -34.21
C HIS A 511 6.06 -40.96 -33.06
N CYS A 512 5.01 -40.21 -33.38
CA CYS A 512 4.09 -39.63 -32.41
C CYS A 512 2.67 -40.16 -32.58
N VAL A 513 1.82 -39.92 -31.58
CA VAL A 513 0.40 -40.23 -31.56
C VAL A 513 -0.35 -38.90 -31.55
N SER A 514 -1.23 -38.72 -32.53
CA SER A 514 -2.04 -37.50 -32.63
C SER A 514 -3.13 -37.46 -31.55
N ILE A 515 -3.77 -36.31 -31.39
CA ILE A 515 -4.84 -36.13 -30.39
C ILE A 515 -6.02 -37.08 -30.65
N ASP A 516 -6.23 -37.47 -31.90
CA ASP A 516 -7.27 -38.43 -32.33
C ASP A 516 -6.84 -39.91 -32.12
N GLY A 517 -5.65 -40.17 -31.57
CA GLY A 517 -5.14 -41.52 -31.27
C GLY A 517 -4.41 -42.22 -32.42
N GLU A 518 -4.37 -41.62 -33.60
CA GLU A 518 -3.71 -42.18 -34.79
C GLU A 518 -2.18 -41.96 -34.77
N PRO A 519 -1.36 -42.96 -35.18
CA PRO A 519 0.08 -42.81 -35.27
C PRO A 519 0.47 -41.90 -36.45
N ARG A 520 1.40 -40.98 -36.22
CA ARG A 520 1.92 -40.03 -37.21
C ARG A 520 3.44 -39.96 -37.16
N ASN A 521 4.04 -39.80 -38.34
CA ASN A 521 5.49 -39.70 -38.50
C ASN A 521 5.88 -38.29 -38.95
N TRP A 522 6.81 -37.68 -38.23
CA TRP A 522 7.40 -36.39 -38.60
C TRP A 522 8.85 -36.59 -39.03
N ILE A 523 9.28 -35.91 -40.08
CA ILE A 523 10.66 -36.00 -40.58
C ILE A 523 11.31 -34.63 -40.43
N THR A 524 12.42 -34.56 -39.72
CA THR A 524 13.19 -33.33 -39.47
C THR A 524 14.67 -33.56 -39.72
N ARG A 525 15.48 -32.50 -39.62
CA ARG A 525 16.93 -32.67 -39.46
C ARG A 525 17.22 -33.33 -38.09
N PRO A 526 18.33 -34.08 -37.94
CA PRO A 526 18.72 -34.67 -36.66
C PRO A 526 18.89 -33.60 -35.57
N VAL A 527 18.33 -33.86 -34.39
CA VAL A 527 18.49 -33.01 -33.20
C VAL A 527 19.37 -33.78 -32.23
N LEU A 528 20.61 -33.31 -32.08
CA LEU A 528 21.60 -33.84 -31.15
C LEU A 528 21.80 -32.82 -30.03
N ALA A 529 21.85 -33.27 -28.78
CA ALA A 529 22.15 -32.43 -27.63
C ALA A 529 23.22 -33.09 -26.75
N ASP A 530 23.99 -32.26 -26.05
CA ASP A 530 24.90 -32.75 -25.01
C ASP A 530 24.11 -33.13 -23.73
N MET A 531 24.60 -34.11 -22.97
CA MET A 531 24.03 -34.47 -21.67
C MET A 531 24.05 -33.29 -20.70
N ASP A 532 25.06 -32.43 -20.77
CA ASP A 532 25.16 -31.23 -19.93
C ASP A 532 24.11 -30.17 -20.29
N GLU A 533 23.78 -29.99 -21.58
CA GLU A 533 22.68 -29.11 -22.01
C GLU A 533 21.32 -29.62 -21.51
N LEU A 534 21.10 -30.93 -21.56
CA LEU A 534 19.88 -31.55 -20.99
C LEU A 534 19.82 -31.38 -19.46
N ASN A 535 20.96 -31.31 -18.76
CA ASN A 535 21.00 -31.05 -17.33
C ASN A 535 20.67 -29.61 -16.99
N ILE A 536 21.21 -28.64 -17.73
CA ILE A 536 20.92 -27.20 -17.56
C ILE A 536 19.43 -26.94 -17.73
N ILE A 537 18.80 -27.51 -18.77
CA ILE A 537 17.35 -27.33 -19.02
C ILE A 537 16.50 -27.87 -17.85
N VAL A 538 16.94 -28.92 -17.16
CA VAL A 538 16.23 -29.46 -15.99
C VAL A 538 16.51 -28.68 -14.70
N GLU A 539 17.65 -27.98 -14.61
CA GLU A 539 18.00 -27.17 -13.43
C GLU A 539 17.42 -25.74 -13.50
N GLU A 540 17.23 -25.18 -14.70
CA GLU A 540 16.73 -23.81 -14.91
C GLU A 540 15.19 -23.69 -14.95
N GLY A 541 14.44 -24.79 -15.07
CA GLY A 541 12.97 -24.82 -15.10
C GLY A 541 12.35 -25.68 -14.02
#